data_AF-A0A2J9EWE1-F1
#
_entry.id   AF-A0A2J9EWE1-F1
#
_cell.length_a   1.000
_cell.length_b   1.000
_cell.length_c   1.000
_cell.angle_alpha   90.00
_cell.angle_beta   90.00
_cell.angle_gamma   90.00
#
_symmetry.space_group_name_H-M   'P 1'
#
loop_
_entity.id
_entity.type
_entity.pdbx_description
1 polymer ?
#
loop_
_entity_poly.entity_id
_entity_poly.type
_entity_poly.pdbx_seq_one_letter_code
_entity_poly.pdbx_strand_id
1 'polypeptide(L)'
;MSMTPLKWFAGGSERRCEAMTIIDHLLEDIKAAPQLAPLKNQLVIYKKRLKDDGTSTPFILSQMNVDISRVLIDNKLCLSESQTEQIKKLRELSAIRYGY
;
A
#
# COMPACT_ATOMS: atom_id res chain seq x y z
N MET A 1 -17.85 25.21 -11.54
CA MET A 1 -18.02 23.86 -10.96
C MET A 1 -16.86 23.01 -11.45
N SER A 2 -15.86 22.79 -10.61
CA SER A 2 -14.67 21.98 -10.92
C SER A 2 -15.04 20.51 -10.81
N MET A 3 -15.13 19.81 -11.94
CA MET A 3 -15.20 18.35 -11.96
C MET A 3 -13.83 17.83 -11.54
N THR A 4 -13.68 17.44 -10.27
CA THR A 4 -12.55 16.60 -9.85
C THR A 4 -12.59 15.34 -10.70
N PRO A 5 -11.57 15.06 -11.53
CA PRO A 5 -11.55 13.82 -12.30
C PRO A 5 -11.43 12.69 -11.29
N LEU A 6 -12.49 11.90 -11.16
CA LEU A 6 -12.45 10.61 -10.46
C LEU A 6 -11.30 9.82 -11.08
N LYS A 7 -10.21 9.64 -10.33
CA LYS A 7 -9.01 8.93 -10.77
C LYS A 7 -9.34 7.44 -10.86
N TRP A 8 -10.05 7.07 -11.93
CA TRP A 8 -10.23 5.68 -12.34
C TRP A 8 -8.84 5.15 -12.68
N PHE A 9 -8.33 4.21 -11.88
CA PHE A 9 -7.21 3.37 -12.34
C PHE A 9 -7.77 2.50 -13.47
N ALA A 10 -7.51 2.90 -14.71
CA ALA A 10 -8.11 2.40 -15.94
C ALA A 10 -7.73 0.93 -16.24
N GLY A 11 -6.86 0.32 -15.42
CA GLY A 11 -6.59 -1.12 -15.48
C GLY A 11 -5.83 -1.64 -14.26
N GLY A 12 -5.84 -2.96 -14.07
CA GLY A 12 -5.09 -3.64 -12.99
C GLY A 12 -3.58 -3.39 -13.04
N SER A 13 -3.04 -3.06 -14.23
CA SER A 13 -1.63 -2.68 -14.43
C SER A 13 -1.29 -1.31 -13.84
N GLU A 14 -2.15 -0.30 -14.03
CA GLU A 14 -1.96 1.03 -13.41
C GLU A 14 -2.02 0.94 -11.89
N ARG A 15 -2.97 0.16 -11.37
CA ARG A 15 -3.13 -0.05 -9.93
C ARG A 15 -1.92 -0.73 -9.29
N ARG A 16 -1.32 -1.70 -10.00
CA ARG A 16 -0.08 -2.37 -9.60
C ARG A 16 1.10 -1.39 -9.60
N CYS A 17 1.24 -0.60 -10.66
CA CYS A 17 2.31 0.40 -10.79
C CYS A 17 2.23 1.47 -9.69
N GLU A 18 1.03 1.99 -9.41
CA GLU A 18 0.83 2.97 -8.35
C GLU A 18 1.11 2.37 -6.96
N ALA A 19 0.65 1.14 -6.70
CA ALA A 19 0.97 0.44 -5.45
C ALA A 19 2.48 0.24 -5.27
N MET A 20 3.19 -0.17 -6.32
CA MET A 20 4.66 -0.35 -6.27
C MET A 20 5.37 0.99 -5.97
N THR A 21 4.93 2.09 -6.59
CA THR A 21 5.48 3.42 -6.34
C THR A 21 5.29 3.86 -4.89
N ILE A 22 4.09 3.66 -4.33
CA ILE A 22 3.81 4.00 -2.92
C ILE A 22 4.66 3.14 -1.97
N ILE A 23 4.79 1.84 -2.25
CA ILE A 23 5.62 0.95 -1.45
C ILE A 23 7.09 1.39 -1.49
N ASP A 24 7.60 1.80 -2.65
CA ASP A 24 8.97 2.31 -2.78
C ASP A 24 9.20 3.59 -1.98
N HIS A 25 8.27 4.55 -2.04
CA HIS A 25 8.35 5.75 -1.20
C HIS A 25 8.32 5.42 0.29
N LEU A 26 7.46 4.49 0.71
CA LEU A 26 7.41 4.04 2.11
C LEU A 26 8.72 3.36 2.55
N LEU A 27 9.30 2.50 1.71
CA LEU A 27 10.56 1.82 2.01
C LEU A 27 11.72 2.80 2.15
N GLU A 28 11.75 3.84 1.30
CA GLU A 28 12.75 4.91 1.39
C GLU A 28 12.56 5.79 2.62
N ASP A 29 11.32 6.12 2.99
CA ASP A 29 11.01 6.94 4.16
C ASP A 29 11.37 6.21 5.48
N ILE A 30 11.11 4.91 5.56
CA ILE A 30 11.38 4.11 6.77
C ILE A 30 12.81 3.55 6.83
N LYS A 31 13.66 3.78 5.81
CA LYS A 31 15.00 3.14 5.72
C LYS A 31 15.90 3.43 6.92
N ALA A 32 15.76 4.63 7.50
CA ALA A 32 16.53 5.08 8.65
C ALA A 32 15.81 4.84 10.00
N ALA A 33 14.64 4.19 10.00
CA ALA A 33 13.82 3.95 11.17
C ALA A 33 13.87 2.45 11.56
N PRO A 34 14.85 2.01 12.37
CA PRO A 34 15.00 0.60 12.75
C PRO A 34 13.79 0.05 13.51
N GLN A 35 13.06 0.89 14.24
CA GLN A 35 11.82 0.53 14.93
C GLN A 35 10.70 0.09 13.96
N LEU A 36 10.77 0.52 12.69
CA LEU A 36 9.81 0.14 11.64
C LEU A 36 10.27 -1.09 10.83
N ALA A 37 11.32 -1.80 11.26
CA ALA A 37 11.79 -3.01 10.60
C ALA A 37 10.69 -4.06 10.36
N PRO A 38 9.76 -4.34 11.30
CA PRO A 38 8.65 -5.26 11.04
C PRO A 38 7.76 -4.84 9.87
N LEU A 39 7.47 -3.54 9.76
CA LEU A 39 6.68 -2.97 8.65
C LEU A 39 7.46 -3.02 7.33
N LYS A 40 8.76 -2.69 7.36
CA LYS A 40 9.65 -2.79 6.20
C LYS A 40 9.65 -4.20 5.60
N ASN A 41 9.75 -5.22 6.46
CA ASN A 41 9.76 -6.61 6.01
C ASN A 41 8.45 -6.99 5.31
N GLN A 42 7.30 -6.57 5.84
CA GLN A 42 6.01 -6.77 5.17
C GLN A 42 5.96 -6.08 3.80
N LEU A 43 6.38 -4.82 3.72
CA LEU A 43 6.39 -4.07 2.47
C LEU A 43 7.28 -4.72 1.39
N VAL A 44 8.45 -5.25 1.77
CA VAL A 44 9.34 -5.98 0.84
C VAL A 44 8.69 -7.27 0.33
N ILE A 45 8.04 -8.05 1.19
CA ILE A 45 7.32 -9.27 0.80
C ILE A 45 6.23 -8.93 -0.21
N TYR A 46 5.41 -7.94 0.08
CA TYR A 46 4.29 -7.57 -0.79
C TYR A 46 4.73 -6.91 -2.09
N LYS A 47 5.83 -6.14 -2.10
CA LYS A 47 6.44 -5.64 -3.33
C LYS A 47 6.82 -6.79 -4.27
N LYS A 48 7.45 -7.84 -3.72
CA LYS A 48 7.81 -9.03 -4.49
C LYS A 48 6.58 -9.75 -5.02
N ARG A 49 5.55 -9.92 -4.20
CA ARG A 49 4.28 -10.54 -4.62
C ARG A 49 3.61 -9.74 -5.74
N LEU A 50 3.56 -8.42 -5.67
CA LEU A 50 3.02 -7.60 -6.75
C LEU A 50 3.79 -7.76 -8.07
N LYS A 51 5.09 -8.07 -8.02
CA LYS A 51 5.94 -8.28 -9.20
C LYS A 51 5.79 -9.68 -9.80
N ASP A 52 5.84 -10.71 -8.95
CA ASP A 52 6.07 -12.10 -9.38
C ASP A 52 4.81 -12.98 -9.28
N ASP A 53 3.82 -12.58 -8.50
CA ASP A 53 2.63 -13.38 -8.18
C ASP A 53 1.58 -13.08 -9.27
N GLY A 54 1.29 -14.06 -10.14
CA GLY A 54 0.23 -13.99 -11.16
C GLY A 54 -1.18 -13.80 -10.57
N THR A 55 -1.27 -13.72 -9.24
CA THR A 55 -2.42 -13.39 -8.42
C THR A 55 -2.93 -11.96 -8.68
N SER A 56 -4.23 -11.75 -8.50
CA SER A 56 -4.86 -10.46 -8.76
C SER A 56 -4.32 -9.35 -7.83
N THR A 57 -3.95 -8.22 -8.42
CA THR A 57 -3.47 -7.03 -7.67
C THR A 57 -4.39 -6.64 -6.51
N PRO A 58 -5.73 -6.55 -6.68
CA PRO A 58 -6.62 -6.18 -5.57
C PRO A 58 -6.53 -7.16 -4.40
N PHE A 59 -6.44 -8.47 -4.65
CA PHE A 59 -6.34 -9.48 -3.60
C PHE A 59 -5.03 -9.35 -2.81
N ILE A 60 -3.90 -9.19 -3.50
CA ILE A 60 -2.59 -8.98 -2.85
C ILE A 60 -2.66 -7.72 -1.95
N LEU A 61 -3.26 -6.63 -2.43
CA LEU A 61 -3.39 -5.40 -1.66
C LEU A 61 -4.35 -5.53 -0.46
N SER A 62 -5.44 -6.30 -0.60
CA SER A 62 -6.34 -6.59 0.52
C SER A 62 -5.63 -7.37 1.63
N GLN A 63 -4.85 -8.40 1.27
CA GLN A 63 -4.05 -9.16 2.25
C GLN A 63 -3.00 -8.27 2.93
N MET A 64 -2.30 -7.45 2.15
CA MET A 64 -1.31 -6.51 2.67
C MET A 64 -1.91 -5.55 3.70
N ASN A 65 -3.13 -5.04 3.48
CA ASN A 65 -3.78 -4.14 4.43
C ASN A 65 -4.03 -4.80 5.79
N VAL A 66 -4.42 -6.08 5.79
CA VAL A 66 -4.61 -6.86 7.02
C VAL A 66 -3.28 -7.04 7.73
N ASP A 67 -2.24 -7.48 7.02
CA ASP A 67 -0.93 -7.76 7.61
C ASP A 67 -0.22 -6.50 8.11
N ILE A 68 -0.32 -5.39 7.38
CA ILE A 68 0.17 -4.08 7.84
C ILE A 68 -0.54 -3.69 9.14
N SER A 69 -1.87 -3.78 9.16
CA SER A 69 -2.65 -3.40 10.36
C SER A 69 -2.24 -4.24 11.57
N ARG A 70 -2.05 -5.55 11.36
CA ARG A 70 -1.56 -6.46 12.39
C ARG A 70 -0.16 -6.08 12.87
N VAL A 71 0.77 -5.82 11.96
CA VAL A 71 2.15 -5.43 12.33
C VAL A 71 2.18 -4.12 13.12
N LEU A 72 1.37 -3.13 12.73
CA LEU A 72 1.26 -1.86 13.46
C LEU A 72 0.76 -2.07 14.90
N ILE A 73 -0.26 -2.92 15.07
CA ILE A 73 -0.85 -3.21 16.40
C ILE A 73 0.10 -4.06 17.25
N ASP A 74 0.56 -5.20 16.72
CA ASP A 74 1.37 -6.19 17.45
C ASP A 74 2.72 -5.59 17.91
N ASN A 75 3.30 -4.71 17.09
CA ASN A 75 4.58 -4.05 17.40
C ASN A 75 4.42 -2.64 17.98
N LYS A 76 3.18 -2.17 18.21
CA LYS A 76 2.86 -0.82 18.73
C LYS A 76 3.57 0.30 17.96
N LEU A 77 3.58 0.19 16.63
CA LEU A 77 4.31 1.12 15.78
C LEU A 77 3.52 2.43 15.63
N CYS A 78 4.20 3.54 15.90
CA CYS A 78 3.69 4.87 15.58
C CYS A 78 4.24 5.30 14.23
N LEU A 79 3.36 5.74 13.35
CA LEU A 79 3.71 6.26 12.03
C LEU A 79 3.70 7.78 12.04
N SER A 80 4.54 8.38 11.21
CA SER A 80 4.43 9.81 10.90
C SER A 80 3.15 10.09 10.10
N GLU A 81 2.77 11.36 10.01
CA GLU A 81 1.62 11.79 9.20
C GLU A 81 1.81 11.39 7.73
N SER A 82 3.00 11.62 7.16
CA SER A 82 3.36 11.22 5.79
C SER A 82 3.21 9.70 5.58
N GLN A 83 3.76 8.88 6.49
CA GLN A 83 3.65 7.41 6.42
C GLN A 83 2.20 6.95 6.48
N THR A 84 1.41 7.55 7.37
CA THR A 84 -0.01 7.26 7.52
C THR A 84 -0.77 7.58 6.24
N GLU A 85 -0.46 8.71 5.59
CA GLU A 85 -1.10 9.10 4.34
C GLU A 85 -0.75 8.16 3.19
N GLN A 86 0.51 7.72 3.07
CA GLN A 86 0.92 6.72 2.08
C GLN A 86 0.19 5.38 2.29
N ILE A 87 0.06 4.91 3.54
CA ILE A 87 -0.70 3.69 3.84
C ILE A 87 -2.19 3.86 3.52
N LYS A 88 -2.78 5.05 3.74
CA LYS A 88 -4.17 5.33 3.32
C LYS A 88 -4.33 5.23 1.81
N LYS A 89 -3.46 5.86 1.03
CA LYS A 89 -3.45 5.76 -0.44
C LYS A 89 -3.32 4.31 -0.91
N LEU A 90 -2.43 3.55 -0.27
CA LEU A 90 -2.24 2.13 -0.56
C LEU A 90 -3.50 1.30 -0.26
N ARG A 91 -4.22 1.63 0.82
CA ARG A 91 -5.50 0.99 1.16
C ARG A 91 -6.58 1.27 0.12
N GLU A 92 -6.65 2.50 -0.38
CA GLU A 92 -7.60 2.89 -1.43
C GLU A 92 -7.40 2.09 -2.73
N LEU A 93 -6.15 1.74 -3.06
CA LEU A 93 -5.85 0.88 -4.21
C LEU A 93 -6.36 -0.55 -4.07
N SER A 94 -6.63 -1.03 -2.85
CA SER A 94 -7.27 -2.34 -2.65
C SER A 94 -8.78 -2.29 -2.84
N ALA A 95 -9.40 -1.13 -2.65
CA ALA A 95 -10.84 -0.98 -2.72
C ALA A 95 -11.28 -0.96 -4.18
N ILE A 96 -11.98 -2.02 -4.61
CA ILE A 96 -12.74 -2.00 -5.85
C ILE A 96 -14.03 -1.23 -5.55
N ARG A 97 -13.98 0.11 -5.60
CA ARG A 97 -15.21 0.91 -5.56
C ARG A 97 -15.93 0.76 -6.90
N TYR A 98 -16.96 -0.08 -6.94
CA TYR A 98 -18.05 0.11 -7.89
C TYR A 98 -18.75 1.40 -7.47
N GLY A 99 -18.68 2.44 -8.31
CA GLY A 99 -19.46 3.66 -8.09
C GLY A 99 -20.94 3.29 -8.01
N TYR A 100 -21.62 3.80 -6.99
CA TYR A 100 -23.08 3.75 -6.85
C TYR A 100 -23.63 5.16 -7.12
#